data_AF-A0A454WIP9-F1
#
_entry.id   AF-A0A454WIP9-F1
#
_cell.length_a   1.000
_cell.length_b   1.000
_cell.length_c   1.000
_cell.angle_alpha   90.00
_cell.angle_beta   90.00
_cell.angle_gamma   90.00
#
_symmetry.space_group_name_H-M   'P 1'
#
loop_
_entity.id
_entity.type
_entity.pdbx_description
1 polymer ?
#
loop_
_entity_poly.entity_id
_entity_poly.type
_entity_poly.pdbx_seq_one_letter_code
_entity_poly.pdbx_strand_id
1 'polypeptide(L)'
;MTPPTNRPDRAAALHTARARATATAGDPSWPLHLAEDLYGIRADWKTSAEVCADAAWAARSAGRSVLGLLSPEDVLATHRDPITTRTLAHLYLSALRFDFRCPTLQRLVEQLAETSRQPLDCYTRALYAFALLGQSRPEGLTVMDEVLATAEEHPKTLHVLLHGLWLGQDLDEGAERLLALSSRPALATGTDPIVLFRVAGALRRLGRYDEGLSAIDRAIDCLPPGDISVHADLVRERSLLCAARDLYQHRSPTRASSGVPS
;
A
#
# COMPACT_ATOMS: atom_id res chain seq x y z
N MET A 1 -19.37 -15.97 -35.40
CA MET A 1 -19.26 -16.39 -33.99
C MET A 1 -17.94 -17.11 -33.81
N THR A 2 -16.90 -16.39 -33.38
CA THR A 2 -15.61 -16.98 -33.01
C THR A 2 -15.70 -17.53 -31.58
N PRO A 3 -15.16 -18.72 -31.30
CA PRO A 3 -15.24 -19.35 -29.97
C PRO A 3 -14.38 -18.56 -28.96
N PRO A 4 -14.56 -18.77 -27.64
CA PRO A 4 -13.79 -18.09 -26.62
C PRO A 4 -12.38 -18.68 -26.57
N THR A 5 -11.47 -18.14 -27.38
CA THR A 5 -10.04 -18.41 -27.27
C THR A 5 -9.53 -17.82 -25.94
N ASN A 6 -9.21 -18.74 -25.03
CA ASN A 6 -7.99 -18.75 -24.21
C ASN A 6 -7.92 -17.94 -22.90
N ARG A 7 -8.64 -18.41 -21.86
CA ARG A 7 -8.24 -18.21 -20.45
C ARG A 7 -6.78 -18.62 -20.13
N PRO A 8 -6.27 -19.79 -20.60
CA PRO A 8 -4.87 -20.16 -20.36
C PRO A 8 -3.86 -19.18 -20.98
N ASP A 9 -4.11 -18.67 -22.18
CA ASP A 9 -3.21 -17.68 -22.81
C ASP A 9 -3.22 -16.35 -22.07
N ARG A 10 -4.38 -15.92 -21.54
CA ARG A 10 -4.45 -14.70 -20.72
C ARG A 10 -3.63 -14.83 -19.43
N ALA A 11 -3.68 -16.00 -18.77
CA ALA A 11 -2.90 -16.24 -17.56
C ALA A 11 -1.38 -16.28 -17.85
N ALA A 12 -0.97 -16.94 -18.93
CA ALA A 12 0.42 -16.99 -19.36
C ALA A 12 0.94 -15.60 -19.78
N ALA A 13 0.12 -14.82 -20.51
CA ALA A 13 0.45 -13.45 -20.89
C ALA A 13 0.59 -12.54 -19.66
N LEU A 14 -0.31 -12.66 -18.67
CA LEU A 14 -0.21 -11.90 -17.42
C LEU A 14 1.04 -12.27 -16.61
N HIS A 15 1.39 -13.56 -16.54
CA HIS A 15 2.61 -14.00 -15.88
C HIS A 15 3.86 -13.44 -16.58
N THR A 16 3.86 -13.44 -17.92
CA THR A 16 4.95 -12.86 -18.73
C THR A 16 5.07 -11.36 -18.52
N ALA A 17 3.96 -10.63 -18.52
CA ALA A 17 3.93 -9.19 -18.26
C ALA A 17 4.48 -8.84 -16.88
N ARG A 18 4.08 -9.60 -15.84
CA ARG A 18 4.61 -9.47 -14.47
C ARG A 18 6.11 -9.68 -14.44
N ALA A 19 6.59 -10.78 -15.02
CA ALA A 19 8.01 -11.10 -15.06
C ALA A 19 8.83 -10.03 -15.80
N ARG A 20 8.33 -9.52 -16.93
CA ARG A 20 8.99 -8.46 -17.69
C ARG A 20 9.05 -7.16 -16.88
N ALA A 21 7.95 -6.75 -16.26
CA ALA A 21 7.90 -5.51 -15.49
C ALA A 21 8.84 -5.53 -14.26
N THR A 22 9.13 -6.70 -13.69
CA THR A 22 10.02 -6.83 -12.52
C THR A 22 11.47 -7.17 -12.91
N ALA A 23 11.71 -7.78 -14.06
CA ALA A 23 13.05 -8.18 -14.52
C ALA A 23 13.78 -7.12 -15.35
N THR A 24 13.05 -6.24 -16.07
CA THR A 24 13.65 -5.35 -17.08
C THR A 24 14.22 -4.07 -16.46
N ALA A 25 15.25 -4.28 -15.66
CA ALA A 25 16.03 -3.26 -14.97
C ALA A 25 16.59 -2.14 -15.88
N GLY A 26 16.99 -2.47 -17.11
CA GLY A 26 17.73 -1.54 -17.96
C GLY A 26 16.90 -0.77 -18.99
N ASP A 27 15.62 -1.10 -19.15
CA ASP A 27 14.78 -0.56 -20.22
C ASP A 27 13.95 0.64 -19.71
N PRO A 28 14.24 1.88 -20.11
CA PRO A 28 13.47 3.04 -19.66
C PRO A 28 12.02 3.03 -20.17
N SER A 29 11.70 2.23 -21.20
CA SER A 29 10.38 2.12 -21.80
C SER A 29 9.50 1.04 -21.16
N TRP A 30 9.99 0.34 -20.13
CA TRP A 30 9.22 -0.72 -19.46
C TRP A 30 7.80 -0.31 -19.00
N PRO A 31 7.53 0.94 -18.52
CA PRO A 31 6.17 1.33 -18.14
C PRO A 31 5.20 1.29 -19.34
N LEU A 32 5.67 1.64 -20.53
CA LEU A 32 4.90 1.60 -21.76
C LEU A 32 4.72 0.17 -22.25
N HIS A 33 5.77 -0.66 -22.22
CA HIS A 33 5.66 -2.08 -22.55
C HIS A 33 4.65 -2.80 -21.64
N LEU A 34 4.65 -2.47 -20.34
CA LEU A 34 3.65 -3.01 -19.42
C LEU A 34 2.23 -2.53 -19.78
N ALA A 35 2.06 -1.27 -20.15
CA ALA A 35 0.77 -0.75 -20.61
C ALA A 35 0.28 -1.46 -21.87
N GLU A 36 1.16 -1.73 -22.84
CA GLU A 36 0.86 -2.51 -24.04
C GLU A 36 0.47 -3.95 -23.70
N ASP A 37 1.20 -4.61 -22.81
CA ASP A 37 0.89 -5.97 -22.35
C ASP A 37 -0.50 -6.01 -21.68
N LEU A 38 -0.81 -5.06 -20.79
CA LEU A 38 -2.10 -4.98 -20.09
C LEU A 38 -3.25 -4.62 -21.04
N TYR A 39 -2.99 -3.79 -22.05
CA TYR A 39 -3.93 -3.51 -23.13
C TYR A 39 -4.26 -4.77 -23.93
N GLY A 40 -3.23 -5.51 -24.34
CA GLY A 40 -3.36 -6.73 -25.15
C GLY A 40 -4.22 -7.80 -24.47
N ILE A 41 -4.12 -7.93 -23.14
CA ILE A 41 -4.95 -8.87 -22.37
C ILE A 41 -6.30 -8.30 -21.94
N ARG A 42 -6.62 -7.03 -22.25
CA ARG A 42 -7.80 -6.32 -21.75
C ARG A 42 -7.91 -6.39 -20.23
N ALA A 43 -6.86 -5.93 -19.55
CA ALA A 43 -6.80 -5.89 -18.09
C ALA A 43 -7.94 -5.04 -17.52
N ASP A 44 -8.55 -5.50 -16.43
CA ASP A 44 -9.45 -4.69 -15.62
C ASP A 44 -8.64 -3.91 -14.57
N TRP A 45 -9.34 -3.15 -13.71
CA TRP A 45 -8.65 -2.34 -12.70
C TRP A 45 -7.98 -3.21 -11.64
N LYS A 46 -8.54 -4.39 -11.32
CA LYS A 46 -7.98 -5.33 -10.34
C LYS A 46 -6.65 -5.89 -10.85
N THR A 47 -6.65 -6.40 -12.08
CA THR A 47 -5.43 -6.89 -12.75
C THR A 47 -4.38 -5.78 -12.84
N SER A 48 -4.78 -4.57 -13.23
CA SER A 48 -3.88 -3.40 -13.30
C SER A 48 -3.27 -3.08 -11.93
N ALA A 49 -4.08 -3.00 -10.88
CA ALA A 49 -3.65 -2.70 -9.52
C ALA A 49 -2.65 -3.73 -8.98
N GLU A 50 -2.90 -5.02 -9.20
CA GLU A 50 -1.98 -6.10 -8.81
C GLU A 50 -0.61 -5.95 -9.48
N VAL A 51 -0.59 -5.83 -10.80
CA VAL A 51 0.67 -5.81 -11.56
C VAL A 51 1.43 -4.51 -11.35
N CYS A 52 0.74 -3.36 -11.39
CA CYS A 52 1.38 -2.06 -11.30
C CYS A 52 1.96 -1.80 -9.91
N ALA A 53 1.27 -2.21 -8.84
CA ALA A 53 1.78 -2.04 -7.48
C ALA A 53 3.09 -2.82 -7.27
N ASP A 54 3.15 -4.06 -7.77
CA ASP A 54 4.31 -4.93 -7.63
C ASP A 54 5.47 -4.47 -8.51
N ALA A 55 5.19 -4.08 -9.75
CA ALA A 55 6.18 -3.50 -10.65
C ALA A 55 6.78 -2.20 -10.09
N ALA A 56 5.95 -1.29 -9.58
CA ALA A 56 6.42 -0.04 -8.97
C ALA A 56 7.29 -0.29 -7.73
N TRP A 57 6.95 -1.27 -6.89
CA TRP A 57 7.77 -1.65 -5.74
C TRP A 57 9.11 -2.26 -6.16
N ALA A 58 9.10 -3.19 -7.11
CA ALA A 58 10.31 -3.84 -7.62
C ALA A 58 11.26 -2.80 -8.25
N ALA A 59 10.72 -1.89 -9.07
CA ALA A 59 11.48 -0.82 -9.70
C ALA A 59 12.12 0.12 -8.66
N ARG A 60 11.35 0.52 -7.64
CA ARG A 60 11.87 1.33 -6.52
C ARG A 60 12.97 0.60 -5.75
N SER A 61 12.75 -0.67 -5.41
CA SER A 61 13.71 -1.48 -4.63
C SER A 61 15.03 -1.68 -5.37
N ALA A 62 14.99 -1.64 -6.70
CA ALA A 62 16.17 -1.71 -7.55
C ALA A 62 16.78 -0.34 -7.89
N GLY A 63 16.35 0.74 -7.23
CA GLY A 63 16.88 2.09 -7.40
C GLY A 63 16.45 2.80 -8.70
N ARG A 64 15.38 2.33 -9.35
CA ARG A 64 14.88 2.83 -10.64
C ARG A 64 13.39 3.13 -10.58
N SER A 65 13.02 4.05 -9.69
CA SER A 65 11.63 4.44 -9.47
C SER A 65 10.96 4.89 -10.77
N VAL A 66 9.68 4.54 -10.93
CA VAL A 66 8.81 5.02 -12.02
C VAL A 66 8.81 6.55 -12.13
N LEU A 67 9.02 7.25 -11.01
CA LEU A 67 9.07 8.72 -10.97
C LEU A 67 10.23 9.32 -11.77
N GLY A 68 11.26 8.52 -12.11
CA GLY A 68 12.34 8.94 -13.01
C GLY A 68 12.09 8.62 -14.48
N LEU A 69 10.99 7.91 -14.80
CA LEU A 69 10.67 7.41 -16.14
C LEU A 69 9.40 8.03 -16.73
N LEU A 70 8.44 8.41 -15.88
CA LEU A 70 7.19 9.04 -16.27
C LEU A 70 7.09 10.44 -15.66
N SER A 71 6.44 11.34 -16.39
CA SER A 71 6.07 12.68 -15.89
C SER A 71 4.59 12.73 -15.48
N PRO A 72 4.16 13.74 -14.69
CA PRO A 72 2.74 13.99 -14.47
C PRO A 72 1.94 14.18 -15.77
N GLU A 73 2.54 14.78 -16.81
CA GLU A 73 1.91 14.99 -18.11
C GLU A 73 1.61 13.66 -18.81
N ASP A 74 2.50 12.68 -18.68
CA ASP A 74 2.25 11.33 -19.17
C ASP A 74 1.05 10.71 -18.48
N VAL A 75 0.87 10.91 -17.18
CA VAL A 75 -0.25 10.32 -16.44
C VAL A 75 -1.58 11.01 -16.79
N LEU A 76 -1.55 12.33 -17.02
CA LEU A 76 -2.73 13.15 -17.33
C LEU A 76 -3.14 13.15 -18.81
N ALA A 77 -2.37 12.49 -19.67
CA ALA A 77 -2.62 12.44 -21.10
C ALA A 77 -4.01 11.86 -21.45
N THR A 78 -4.86 12.66 -22.11
CA THR A 78 -6.24 12.30 -22.47
C THR A 78 -6.37 11.65 -23.86
N HIS A 79 -5.28 11.54 -24.61
CA HIS A 79 -5.26 11.01 -25.98
C HIS A 79 -5.06 9.48 -26.05
N ARG A 80 -4.79 8.83 -24.92
CA ARG A 80 -4.51 7.39 -24.85
C ARG A 80 -5.79 6.58 -24.58
N ASP A 81 -5.73 5.27 -24.83
CA ASP A 81 -6.84 4.39 -24.49
C ASP A 81 -6.98 4.23 -22.96
N PRO A 82 -8.17 3.86 -22.45
CA PRO A 82 -8.43 3.79 -21.02
C PRO A 82 -7.54 2.80 -20.25
N ILE A 83 -7.09 1.69 -20.86
CA ILE A 83 -6.25 0.70 -20.18
C ILE A 83 -4.83 1.24 -20.02
N THR A 84 -4.29 1.86 -21.06
CA THR A 84 -2.98 2.51 -21.01
C THR A 84 -2.99 3.67 -20.01
N THR A 85 -3.97 4.57 -20.06
CA THR A 85 -4.09 5.68 -19.10
C THR A 85 -4.14 5.17 -17.65
N ARG A 86 -4.97 4.16 -17.38
CA ARG A 86 -5.06 3.56 -16.05
C ARG A 86 -3.77 2.89 -15.60
N THR A 87 -3.08 2.18 -16.50
CA THR A 87 -1.80 1.51 -16.19
C THR A 87 -0.74 2.52 -15.75
N LEU A 88 -0.57 3.58 -16.54
CA LEU A 88 0.40 4.63 -16.22
C LEU A 88 0.05 5.38 -14.93
N ALA A 89 -1.24 5.66 -14.71
CA ALA A 89 -1.71 6.24 -13.46
C ALA A 89 -1.44 5.32 -12.26
N HIS A 90 -1.78 4.03 -12.35
CA HIS A 90 -1.54 3.06 -11.27
C HIS A 90 -0.06 2.92 -10.95
N LEU A 91 0.83 2.88 -11.96
CA LEU A 91 2.28 2.83 -11.76
C LEU A 91 2.80 4.08 -11.05
N TYR A 92 2.48 5.25 -11.58
CA TYR A 92 3.01 6.52 -11.08
C TYR A 92 2.50 6.84 -9.67
N LEU A 93 1.19 6.68 -9.43
CA LEU A 93 0.59 6.90 -8.12
C LEU A 93 1.10 5.88 -7.09
N SER A 94 1.33 4.62 -7.48
CA SER A 94 1.96 3.63 -6.59
C SER A 94 3.39 4.03 -6.21
N ALA A 95 4.16 4.55 -7.15
CA ALA A 95 5.51 5.05 -6.87
C ALA A 95 5.49 6.25 -5.91
N LEU A 96 4.58 7.22 -6.13
CA LEU A 96 4.36 8.31 -5.17
C LEU A 96 3.98 7.81 -3.77
N ARG A 97 3.16 6.75 -3.69
CA ARG A 97 2.78 6.11 -2.42
C ARG A 97 3.99 5.54 -1.69
N PHE A 98 4.88 4.83 -2.39
CA PHE A 98 6.05 4.21 -1.78
C PHE A 98 7.12 5.22 -1.35
N ASP A 99 7.14 6.40 -1.96
CA ASP A 99 8.01 7.51 -1.58
C ASP A 99 7.30 8.54 -0.68
N PHE A 100 6.10 8.21 -0.18
CA PHE A 100 5.32 9.05 0.73
C PHE A 100 5.05 10.49 0.22
N ARG A 101 4.94 10.66 -1.09
CA ARG A 101 4.71 11.94 -1.76
C ARG A 101 3.23 12.34 -1.73
N CYS A 102 2.60 12.30 -0.56
CA CYS A 102 1.16 12.44 -0.37
C CYS A 102 0.57 13.72 -1.00
N PRO A 103 1.13 14.93 -0.80
CA PRO A 103 0.58 16.15 -1.42
C PRO A 103 0.63 16.12 -2.96
N THR A 104 1.67 15.49 -3.53
CA THR A 104 1.80 15.33 -4.99
C THR A 104 0.77 14.33 -5.52
N LEU A 105 0.60 13.21 -4.82
CA LEU A 105 -0.38 12.18 -5.17
C LEU A 105 -1.79 12.75 -5.14
N GLN A 106 -2.15 13.43 -4.05
CA GLN A 106 -3.46 14.08 -3.88
C GLN A 106 -3.79 14.97 -5.09
N ARG A 107 -2.92 15.95 -5.38
CA ARG A 107 -3.12 16.90 -6.49
C ARG A 107 -3.28 16.21 -7.84
N LEU A 108 -2.48 15.17 -8.09
CA LEU A 108 -2.55 14.45 -9.35
C LEU A 108 -3.87 13.69 -9.51
N VAL A 109 -4.39 13.09 -8.43
CA VAL A 109 -5.69 12.41 -8.50
C VAL A 109 -6.85 13.39 -8.65
N GLU A 110 -6.79 14.55 -8.01
CA GLU A 110 -7.75 15.64 -8.21
C GLU A 110 -7.77 16.08 -9.69
N GLN A 111 -6.60 16.30 -10.30
CA GLN A 111 -6.48 16.62 -11.73
C GLN A 111 -6.96 15.48 -12.65
N LEU A 112 -6.70 14.23 -12.29
CA LEU A 112 -7.25 13.07 -13.02
C LEU A 112 -8.77 13.04 -12.94
N ALA A 113 -9.37 13.36 -11.80
CA ALA A 113 -10.82 13.40 -11.63
C ALA A 113 -11.47 14.49 -12.50
N GLU A 114 -10.81 15.65 -12.64
CA GLU A 114 -11.28 16.76 -13.48
C GLU A 114 -11.20 16.46 -14.98
N THR A 115 -10.14 15.77 -15.41
CA THR A 115 -9.87 15.51 -16.83
C THR A 115 -10.45 14.20 -17.34
N SER A 116 -10.76 13.26 -16.44
CA SER A 116 -11.29 11.96 -16.80
C SER A 116 -12.74 12.02 -17.28
N ARG A 117 -13.02 11.29 -18.35
CA ARG A 117 -14.39 11.08 -18.86
C ARG A 117 -15.14 9.98 -18.11
N GLN A 118 -14.46 9.23 -17.25
CA GLN A 118 -15.01 8.11 -16.50
C GLN A 118 -14.72 8.27 -15.00
N PRO A 119 -15.60 7.75 -14.11
CA PRO A 119 -15.31 7.70 -12.69
C PRO A 119 -13.98 7.00 -12.40
N LEU A 120 -13.24 7.50 -11.41
CA LEU A 120 -12.01 6.86 -10.95
C LEU A 120 -12.30 5.46 -10.42
N ASP A 121 -11.44 4.50 -10.81
CA ASP A 121 -11.55 3.13 -10.32
C ASP A 121 -11.22 3.04 -8.81
N CYS A 122 -11.62 1.92 -8.19
CA CYS A 122 -11.47 1.72 -6.74
C CYS A 122 -10.01 1.80 -6.27
N TYR A 123 -9.05 1.36 -7.07
CA TYR A 123 -7.64 1.40 -6.69
C TYR A 123 -7.09 2.82 -6.72
N THR A 124 -7.44 3.59 -7.75
CA THR A 124 -7.09 5.02 -7.84
C THR A 124 -7.71 5.83 -6.68
N ARG A 125 -8.98 5.54 -6.32
CA ARG A 125 -9.63 6.16 -5.14
C ARG A 125 -8.96 5.75 -3.82
N ALA A 126 -8.49 4.51 -3.70
CA ALA A 126 -7.73 4.08 -2.53
C ALA A 126 -6.39 4.82 -2.41
N LEU A 127 -5.71 5.07 -3.53
CA LEU A 127 -4.47 5.85 -3.57
C LEU A 127 -4.72 7.30 -3.14
N TYR A 128 -5.86 7.88 -3.53
CA TYR A 128 -6.30 9.19 -3.04
C TYR A 128 -6.56 9.18 -1.52
N ALA A 129 -7.30 8.18 -1.02
CA ALA A 129 -7.49 8.00 0.42
C ALA A 129 -6.14 7.87 1.15
N PHE A 130 -5.19 7.10 0.62
CA PHE A 130 -3.84 7.01 1.17
C PHE A 130 -3.16 8.39 1.28
N ALA A 131 -3.26 9.23 0.26
CA ALA A 131 -2.65 10.56 0.29
C ALA A 131 -3.27 11.48 1.35
N LEU A 132 -4.59 11.42 1.52
CA LEU A 132 -5.28 12.17 2.57
C LEU A 132 -4.93 11.64 3.97
N LEU A 133 -5.08 10.32 4.17
CA LEU A 133 -4.77 9.65 5.45
C LEU A 133 -3.31 9.87 5.86
N GLY A 134 -2.37 9.75 4.92
CA GLY A 134 -0.95 9.99 5.16
C GLY A 134 -0.59 11.42 5.56
N GLN A 135 -1.48 12.38 5.29
CA GLN A 135 -1.39 13.76 5.74
C GLN A 135 -2.23 14.01 7.01
N SER A 136 -2.75 12.96 7.65
CA SER A 136 -3.68 13.04 8.78
C SER A 136 -4.92 13.90 8.49
N ARG A 137 -5.39 13.90 7.23
CA ARG A 137 -6.62 14.58 6.82
C ARG A 137 -7.83 13.70 7.13
N PRO A 138 -8.80 14.15 7.95
CA PRO A 138 -9.97 13.33 8.32
C PRO A 138 -10.84 12.98 7.11
N GLU A 139 -10.83 13.79 6.05
CA GLU A 139 -11.53 13.49 4.79
C GLU A 139 -11.05 12.16 4.17
N GLY A 140 -9.81 11.76 4.45
CA GLY A 140 -9.27 10.47 4.02
C GLY A 140 -10.02 9.28 4.61
N LEU A 141 -10.58 9.40 5.82
CA LEU A 141 -11.39 8.35 6.45
C LEU A 141 -12.73 8.19 5.70
N THR A 142 -13.36 9.29 5.30
CA THR A 142 -14.57 9.25 4.48
C THR A 142 -14.32 8.56 3.13
N VAL A 143 -13.27 8.96 2.41
CA VAL A 143 -12.91 8.33 1.13
C VAL A 143 -12.58 6.84 1.32
N MET A 144 -11.87 6.49 2.40
CA MET A 144 -11.60 5.10 2.76
C MET A 144 -12.90 4.30 2.91
N ASP A 145 -13.87 4.80 3.67
CA ASP A 145 -15.14 4.11 3.92
C ASP A 145 -15.93 3.90 2.60
N GLU A 146 -15.93 4.89 1.71
CA GLU A 146 -16.53 4.76 0.37
C GLU A 146 -15.82 3.72 -0.52
N VAL A 147 -14.49 3.63 -0.45
CA VAL A 147 -13.72 2.62 -1.16
C VAL A 147 -14.03 1.23 -0.60
N LEU A 148 -14.06 1.09 0.72
CA LEU A 148 -14.35 -0.19 1.38
C LEU A 148 -15.76 -0.71 1.06
N ALA A 149 -16.71 0.17 0.79
CA ALA A 149 -18.06 -0.20 0.35
C ALA A 149 -18.10 -0.82 -1.06
N THR A 150 -17.07 -0.60 -1.90
CA THR A 150 -17.09 -0.97 -3.33
C THR A 150 -15.92 -1.84 -3.80
N ALA A 151 -14.88 -2.03 -2.98
CA ALA A 151 -13.64 -2.68 -3.37
C ALA A 151 -13.63 -4.23 -3.37
N GLU A 152 -14.73 -4.89 -3.00
CA GLU A 152 -14.87 -6.37 -2.97
C GLU A 152 -13.68 -7.10 -2.32
N GLU A 153 -13.15 -6.62 -1.18
CA GLU A 153 -12.00 -7.22 -0.49
C GLU A 153 -10.70 -7.31 -1.34
N HIS A 154 -10.54 -6.48 -2.37
CA HIS A 154 -9.36 -6.53 -3.23
C HIS A 154 -8.05 -6.24 -2.45
N PRO A 155 -7.08 -7.19 -2.38
CA PRO A 155 -5.95 -7.10 -1.46
C PRO A 155 -5.09 -5.83 -1.64
N LYS A 156 -4.73 -5.46 -2.87
CA LYS A 156 -3.88 -4.27 -3.08
C LYS A 156 -4.58 -2.98 -2.63
N THR A 157 -5.90 -2.91 -2.78
CA THR A 157 -6.70 -1.77 -2.32
C THR A 157 -6.63 -1.68 -0.80
N LEU A 158 -6.87 -2.80 -0.10
CA LEU A 158 -6.77 -2.85 1.36
C LEU A 158 -5.35 -2.52 1.85
N HIS A 159 -4.30 -2.99 1.17
CA HIS A 159 -2.92 -2.64 1.48
C HIS A 159 -2.61 -1.15 1.31
N VAL A 160 -3.23 -0.46 0.35
CA VAL A 160 -3.10 0.99 0.18
C VAL A 160 -3.74 1.72 1.35
N LEU A 161 -4.96 1.34 1.73
CA LEU A 161 -5.67 1.95 2.85
C LEU A 161 -4.96 1.71 4.19
N LEU A 162 -4.49 0.48 4.45
CA LEU A 162 -3.64 0.15 5.60
C LEU A 162 -2.38 1.02 5.64
N HIS A 163 -1.78 1.30 4.49
CA HIS A 163 -0.59 2.14 4.41
C HIS A 163 -0.89 3.58 4.81
N GLY A 164 -2.04 4.10 4.39
CA GLY A 164 -2.49 5.45 4.72
C GLY A 164 -2.74 5.62 6.21
N LEU A 165 -3.48 4.68 6.83
CA LEU A 165 -3.73 4.65 8.27
C LEU A 165 -2.45 4.50 9.09
N TRP A 166 -1.49 3.71 8.60
CA TRP A 166 -0.20 3.55 9.27
C TRP A 166 0.62 4.83 9.24
N LEU A 167 0.60 5.56 8.12
CA LEU A 167 1.33 6.81 7.97
C LEU A 167 0.67 7.96 8.75
N GLY A 168 -0.65 8.06 8.73
CA GLY A 168 -1.43 9.06 9.47
C GLY A 168 -1.44 8.81 10.98
N GLN A 169 -0.70 9.62 11.74
CA GLN A 169 -0.61 9.49 13.19
C GLN A 169 -1.79 10.16 13.92
N ASP A 170 -2.23 11.32 13.43
CA ASP A 170 -3.26 12.16 14.06
C ASP A 170 -4.63 11.98 13.39
N LEU A 171 -5.10 10.73 13.32
CA LEU A 171 -6.42 10.37 12.79
C LEU A 171 -7.29 9.84 13.91
N ASP A 172 -8.56 10.25 13.92
CA ASP A 172 -9.55 9.74 14.87
C ASP A 172 -9.71 8.22 14.72
N GLU A 173 -9.55 7.51 15.83
CA GLU A 173 -9.53 6.03 15.89
C GLU A 173 -8.61 5.37 14.83
N GLY A 174 -7.56 6.07 14.37
CA GLY A 174 -6.79 5.64 13.21
C GLY A 174 -6.08 4.30 13.43
N ALA A 175 -5.61 4.04 14.65
CA ALA A 175 -4.96 2.79 15.02
C ALA A 175 -5.97 1.64 15.15
N GLU A 176 -7.13 1.88 15.76
CA GLU A 176 -8.23 0.92 15.87
C GLU A 176 -8.76 0.53 14.49
N ARG A 177 -8.96 1.52 13.61
CA ARG A 177 -9.35 1.31 12.21
C ARG A 177 -8.31 0.50 11.44
N LEU A 178 -7.02 0.71 11.69
CA LEU A 178 -5.96 -0.10 11.09
C LEU A 178 -6.09 -1.56 11.53
N LEU A 179 -6.27 -1.81 12.82
CA LEU A 179 -6.43 -3.17 13.35
C LEU A 179 -7.68 -3.85 12.78
N ALA A 180 -8.81 -3.14 12.71
CA ALA A 180 -10.04 -3.65 12.10
C ALA A 180 -9.85 -3.99 10.62
N LEU A 181 -9.18 -3.12 9.86
CA LEU A 181 -8.88 -3.34 8.45
C LEU A 181 -7.93 -4.53 8.25
N SER A 182 -6.92 -4.68 9.11
CA SER A 182 -5.95 -5.79 9.06
C SER A 182 -6.58 -7.16 9.34
N SER A 183 -7.70 -7.18 10.05
CA SER A 183 -8.43 -8.40 10.42
C SER A 183 -9.37 -8.89 9.31
N ARG A 184 -9.46 -8.18 8.19
CA ARG A 184 -10.31 -8.59 7.06
C ARG A 184 -9.79 -9.87 6.39
N PRO A 185 -10.66 -10.75 5.86
CA PRO A 185 -10.26 -12.05 5.32
C PRO A 185 -9.16 -11.99 4.25
N ALA A 186 -9.18 -10.97 3.39
CA ALA A 186 -8.18 -10.80 2.34
C ALA A 186 -6.77 -10.44 2.86
N LEU A 187 -6.65 -10.03 4.12
CA LEU A 187 -5.39 -9.65 4.78
C LEU A 187 -5.03 -10.57 5.96
N ALA A 188 -6.01 -11.28 6.52
CA ALA A 188 -5.88 -12.13 7.70
C ALA A 188 -5.19 -13.49 7.41
N THR A 189 -4.19 -13.52 6.54
CA THR A 189 -3.38 -14.73 6.24
C THR A 189 -2.41 -15.08 7.37
N GLY A 190 -2.17 -14.14 8.30
CA GLY A 190 -1.27 -14.31 9.44
C GLY A 190 0.21 -14.43 9.08
N THR A 191 0.56 -14.25 7.81
CA THR A 191 1.90 -14.50 7.26
C THR A 191 2.42 -13.36 6.40
N ASP A 192 1.61 -12.31 6.14
CA ASP A 192 2.07 -11.13 5.42
C ASP A 192 2.91 -10.23 6.35
N PRO A 193 4.23 -10.13 6.15
CA PRO A 193 5.11 -9.35 7.03
C PRO A 193 4.79 -7.85 7.00
N ILE A 194 4.25 -7.33 5.88
CA ILE A 194 3.90 -5.91 5.74
C ILE A 194 2.62 -5.59 6.50
N VAL A 195 1.64 -6.49 6.53
CA VAL A 195 0.45 -6.33 7.38
C VAL A 195 0.84 -6.39 8.85
N LEU A 196 1.64 -7.39 9.25
CA LEU A 196 2.10 -7.57 10.63
C LEU A 196 2.91 -6.35 11.13
N PHE A 197 3.79 -5.80 10.29
CA PHE A 197 4.52 -4.56 10.57
C PHE A 197 3.58 -3.39 10.90
N ARG A 198 2.53 -3.20 10.10
CA ARG A 198 1.57 -2.10 10.30
C ARG A 198 0.72 -2.32 11.55
N VAL A 199 0.33 -3.56 11.82
CA VAL A 199 -0.36 -3.97 13.05
C VAL A 199 0.50 -3.65 14.27
N ALA A 200 1.80 -3.98 14.25
CA ALA A 200 2.73 -3.65 15.32
C ALA A 200 2.77 -2.14 15.61
N GLY A 201 2.84 -1.31 14.56
CA GLY A 201 2.77 0.14 14.70
C GLY A 201 1.46 0.66 15.31
N ALA A 202 0.31 0.10 14.92
CA ALA A 202 -0.98 0.45 15.54
C ALA A 202 -1.05 0.01 17.00
N LEU A 203 -0.60 -1.20 17.33
CA LEU A 203 -0.56 -1.69 18.71
C LEU A 203 0.35 -0.82 19.59
N ARG A 204 1.49 -0.34 19.06
CA ARG A 204 2.34 0.64 19.74
C ARG A 204 1.59 1.93 20.05
N ARG A 205 0.85 2.49 19.08
CA ARG A 205 0.04 3.72 19.26
C ARG A 205 -1.03 3.56 20.34
N LEU A 206 -1.56 2.34 20.50
CA LEU A 206 -2.56 2.00 21.52
C LEU A 206 -1.95 1.60 22.88
N GLY A 207 -0.63 1.63 23.03
CA GLY A 207 0.05 1.20 24.26
C GLY A 207 0.05 -0.31 24.50
N ARG A 208 -0.36 -1.11 23.50
CA ARG A 208 -0.42 -2.58 23.55
C ARG A 208 0.93 -3.18 23.14
N TYR A 209 1.97 -2.85 23.91
CA TYR A 209 3.35 -3.08 23.48
C TYR A 209 3.74 -4.55 23.33
N ASP A 210 3.31 -5.43 24.24
CA ASP A 210 3.67 -6.85 24.16
C ASP A 210 3.02 -7.55 22.97
N GLU A 211 1.78 -7.18 22.63
CA GLU A 211 1.13 -7.64 21.40
C GLU A 211 1.84 -7.09 20.16
N GLY A 212 2.26 -5.82 20.19
CA GLY A 212 3.04 -5.21 19.11
C GLY A 212 4.38 -5.91 18.90
N LEU A 213 5.07 -6.30 19.99
CA LEU A 213 6.32 -7.06 19.93
C LEU A 213 6.10 -8.46 19.35
N SER A 214 5.03 -9.16 19.75
CA SER A 214 4.68 -10.45 19.15
C SER A 214 4.38 -10.33 17.64
N ALA A 215 3.67 -9.27 17.24
CA ALA A 215 3.38 -9.00 15.83
C ALA A 215 4.64 -8.71 15.01
N ILE A 216 5.57 -7.89 15.53
CA ILE A 216 6.78 -7.53 14.80
C ILE A 216 7.79 -8.68 14.74
N ASP A 217 7.90 -9.50 15.80
CA ASP A 217 8.75 -10.69 15.79
C ASP A 217 8.24 -11.69 14.73
N ARG A 218 6.93 -11.91 14.64
CA ARG A 218 6.33 -12.70 13.56
C ARG A 218 6.55 -12.10 12.17
N ALA A 219 6.51 -10.77 12.05
CA ALA A 219 6.79 -10.10 10.77
C ALA A 219 8.22 -10.41 10.29
N ILE A 220 9.19 -10.41 11.20
CA ILE A 220 10.58 -10.74 10.92
C ILE A 220 10.69 -12.21 10.50
N ASP A 221 10.05 -13.14 11.21
CA ASP A 221 10.06 -14.57 10.89
C ASP A 221 9.44 -14.89 9.53
N CYS A 222 8.43 -14.12 9.11
CA CYS A 222 7.74 -14.32 7.83
C CYS A 222 8.42 -13.59 6.66
N LEU A 223 9.41 -12.73 6.91
CA LEU A 223 10.03 -11.94 5.86
C LEU A 223 10.92 -12.83 4.96
N PRO A 224 10.72 -12.82 3.63
CA PRO A 224 11.61 -13.56 2.73
C PRO A 224 13.07 -13.10 2.86
N PRO A 225 14.04 -14.03 2.74
CA PRO A 225 15.44 -13.66 2.78
C PRO A 225 15.78 -12.71 1.62
N GLY A 226 16.63 -11.72 1.89
CA GLY A 226 17.12 -10.77 0.88
C GLY A 226 16.39 -9.42 0.82
N ASP A 227 15.25 -9.25 1.51
CA ASP A 227 14.58 -7.95 1.60
C ASP A 227 15.17 -7.07 2.72
N ILE A 228 16.41 -6.63 2.51
CA ILE A 228 17.22 -5.92 3.51
C ILE A 228 16.55 -4.61 3.94
N SER A 229 15.94 -3.89 3.00
CA SER A 229 15.25 -2.63 3.29
C SER A 229 14.06 -2.84 4.21
N VAL A 230 13.20 -3.82 3.92
CA VAL A 230 12.04 -4.10 4.77
C VAL A 230 12.50 -4.62 6.13
N HIS A 231 13.50 -5.50 6.18
CA HIS A 231 14.05 -5.98 7.44
C HIS A 231 14.54 -4.84 8.34
N ALA A 232 15.21 -3.83 7.78
CA ALA A 232 15.65 -2.66 8.53
C ALA A 232 14.49 -1.86 9.14
N ASP A 233 13.37 -1.72 8.40
CA ASP A 233 12.16 -1.07 8.92
C ASP A 233 11.49 -1.90 10.02
N LEU A 234 11.45 -3.23 9.90
CA LEU A 234 10.92 -4.11 10.94
C LEU A 234 11.73 -3.98 12.25
N VAL A 235 13.06 -4.03 12.17
CA VAL A 235 13.95 -3.89 13.33
C VAL A 235 13.82 -2.50 13.97
N ARG A 236 13.62 -1.45 13.16
CA ARG A 236 13.37 -0.10 13.66
C ARG A 236 12.08 -0.04 14.46
N GLU A 237 10.99 -0.58 13.94
CA GLU A 237 9.70 -0.59 14.64
C GLU A 237 9.77 -1.44 15.92
N ARG A 238 10.46 -2.58 15.90
CA ARG A 238 10.72 -3.37 17.10
C ARG A 238 11.46 -2.58 18.17
N SER A 239 12.49 -1.83 17.78
CA SER A 239 13.23 -0.94 18.70
C SER A 239 12.34 0.14 19.31
N LEU A 240 11.44 0.73 18.51
CA LEU A 240 10.46 1.72 18.99
C LEU A 240 9.47 1.12 19.99
N LEU A 241 9.01 -0.11 19.75
CA LEU A 241 8.15 -0.85 20.68
C LEU A 241 8.85 -1.11 22.02
N CYS A 242 10.10 -1.59 22.01
CA CYS A 242 10.89 -1.80 23.23
C CYS A 242 11.03 -0.49 24.01
N ALA A 243 11.47 0.59 23.35
CA ALA A 243 11.66 1.88 24.00
C ALA A 243 10.35 2.44 24.59
N ALA A 244 9.23 2.34 23.86
CA ALA A 244 7.94 2.81 24.34
C ALA A 244 7.44 2.01 25.55
N ARG A 245 7.65 0.69 25.55
CA ARG A 245 7.31 -0.18 26.67
C ARG A 245 8.11 0.17 27.92
N ASP A 246 9.42 0.34 27.79
CA ASP A 246 10.32 0.65 28.92
C ASP A 246 9.96 2.01 29.53
N LEU A 247 9.66 3.02 28.69
CA LEU A 247 9.18 4.33 29.13
C LEU A 247 7.83 4.23 29.88
N TYR A 248 6.91 3.40 29.41
CA TYR A 248 5.63 3.19 30.07
C TYR A 248 5.80 2.52 31.44
N GLN A 249 6.62 1.48 31.52
CA GLN A 249 6.92 0.76 32.75
C GLN A 249 7.60 1.64 33.81
N HIS A 250 8.46 2.58 33.40
CA HIS A 250 9.08 3.54 34.31
C HIS A 250 8.17 4.69 34.73
N ARG A 251 7.14 5.04 33.95
CA ARG A 251 6.17 6.09 34.29
C ARG A 251 5.03 5.59 35.16
N SER A 252 4.68 4.30 35.10
CA SER A 252 3.72 3.70 36.03
C SER A 252 4.37 3.62 37.42
N PRO A 253 3.93 4.40 38.43
CA PRO A 253 4.48 4.27 39.77
C PRO A 253 4.18 2.85 40.25
N THR A 254 5.19 2.20 40.82
CA THR A 254 5.07 0.98 41.61
C THR A 254 3.85 1.09 42.52
N ARG A 255 2.78 0.38 42.18
CA ARG A 255 1.59 0.26 43.01
C ARG A 255 1.85 -0.79 44.10
N ALA A 256 2.73 -0.45 45.05
CA ALA A 256 2.93 -1.10 46.37
C ALA A 256 4.11 -0.38 47.05
N SER A 257 3.93 0.29 48.19
CA SER A 257 3.91 -0.40 49.47
C SER A 257 3.05 0.35 50.48
N SER A 258 2.01 -0.34 50.93
CA SER A 258 1.37 -0.16 52.24
C SER A 258 2.41 -0.02 53.35
N GLY A 259 2.44 1.12 54.01
CA GLY A 259 3.11 1.32 55.29
C GLY A 259 2.15 2.06 56.22
N VAL A 260 1.32 1.31 56.94
CA VAL A 260 0.56 1.83 58.08
C VAL A 260 1.49 1.80 59.28
N PRO A 261 1.85 2.94 59.91
CA PRO A 261 2.45 2.92 61.23
C PRO A 261 1.32 2.80 62.27
N SER A 262 1.53 1.89 63.22
CA SER A 262 0.73 1.74 64.45
C SER A 262 0.93 2.91 65.40
#